data_AF-A0A223V1W4-F1
#
_entry.id   AF-A0A223V1W4-F1
#
_cell.length_a   1.000
_cell.length_b   1.000
_cell.length_c   1.000
_cell.angle_alpha   90.00
_cell.angle_beta   90.00
_cell.angle_gamma   90.00
#
_symmetry.space_group_name_H-M   'P 1'
#
loop_
_entity.id
_entity.type
_entity.pdbx_description
1 polymer ?
#
loop_
_entity_poly.entity_id
_entity_poly.type
_entity_poly.pdbx_seq_one_letter_code
_entity_poly.pdbx_strand_id
1 'polypeptide(L)'
;MKTTSSKFLLFIALATLFAACQENPKKESQEMEAQEITYEAPKQIISLEEADSLYVNYKNRRARIIEKMEAESQTDGKPFVPTQFVSFDIEVLKEYIGYVEQEAKKGGTTADSLRIYFGNYGNTSTKYPKKNTVFLLPTAAVNNDYGGIFIDSEGKAKLVRDWFKSQSGVNSKDGRQKAEASLLPTIPATPIMQGGTSLTLNRGNGGPPPKTDF
;
A
#
# COMPACT_ATOMS: atom_id res chain seq x y z
N MET A 1 94.98 -15.12 2.12
CA MET A 1 94.06 -16.21 1.71
C MET A 1 93.72 -17.01 2.96
N LYS A 2 92.49 -17.19 3.44
CA LYS A 2 91.15 -17.08 2.84
C LYS A 2 90.13 -16.57 3.88
N THR A 3 89.13 -15.86 3.36
CA THR A 3 87.95 -15.27 3.97
C THR A 3 86.93 -16.30 4.48
N THR A 4 86.29 -16.07 5.64
CA THR A 4 84.95 -16.57 6.07
C THR A 4 84.65 -15.91 7.43
N SER A 5 83.46 -15.49 7.86
CA SER A 5 82.08 -15.70 7.42
C SER A 5 81.25 -14.48 7.81
N SER A 6 81.00 -13.61 6.83
CA SER A 6 79.97 -12.56 6.88
C SER A 6 78.65 -13.17 6.40
N LYS A 7 77.92 -13.87 7.27
CA LYS A 7 76.56 -14.38 6.97
C LYS A 7 75.59 -14.39 8.15
N PHE A 8 76.01 -14.00 9.36
CA PHE A 8 75.09 -14.03 10.52
C PHE A 8 74.32 -12.72 10.75
N LEU A 9 74.76 -11.61 10.16
CA LEU A 9 74.08 -10.30 10.30
C LEU A 9 72.98 -10.01 9.27
N LEU A 10 72.83 -10.84 8.23
CA LEU A 10 71.80 -10.63 7.19
C LEU A 10 70.50 -11.43 7.43
N PHE A 11 70.49 -12.37 8.39
CA PHE A 11 69.31 -13.17 8.69
C PHE A 11 68.39 -12.57 9.77
N ILE A 12 68.89 -11.63 10.58
CA ILE A 12 68.09 -10.97 11.63
C ILE A 12 67.34 -9.74 11.07
N ALA A 13 67.78 -9.17 9.95
CA ALA A 13 67.14 -8.00 9.34
C ALA A 13 65.94 -8.32 8.41
N LEU A 14 65.69 -9.60 8.10
CA LEU A 14 64.56 -10.00 7.23
C LEU A 14 63.36 -10.57 8.01
N ALA A 15 63.50 -10.80 9.32
CA ALA A 15 62.45 -11.36 10.16
C ALA A 15 61.55 -10.30 10.84
N THR A 16 61.84 -9.00 10.69
CA THR A 16 61.07 -7.91 11.32
C THR A 16 60.06 -7.24 10.38
N LEU A 17 59.91 -7.69 9.13
CA LEU A 17 58.96 -7.12 8.17
C LEU A 17 57.56 -7.75 8.17
N PHE A 18 57.29 -8.76 9.01
CA PHE A 18 55.97 -9.41 9.08
C PHE A 18 55.10 -9.02 10.29
N ALA A 19 55.59 -8.13 11.17
CA ALA A 19 54.86 -7.75 12.40
C ALA A 19 54.12 -6.39 12.30
N ALA A 20 53.84 -5.90 11.09
CA ALA A 20 53.13 -4.63 10.86
C ALA A 20 51.86 -4.77 10.00
N CYS A 21 51.28 -5.97 9.91
CA CYS A 21 49.86 -6.12 9.57
C CYS A 21 49.08 -6.24 10.88
N GLN A 22 48.60 -5.10 11.40
CA GLN A 22 47.44 -5.12 12.27
C GLN A 22 46.26 -5.57 11.41
N GLU A 23 46.00 -6.88 11.38
CA GLU A 23 44.68 -7.37 10.99
C GLU A 23 43.70 -6.81 12.03
N ASN A 24 42.94 -5.80 11.61
CA ASN A 24 41.72 -5.42 12.29
C ASN A 24 40.93 -6.72 12.58
N PRO A 25 40.44 -6.95 13.81
CA PRO A 25 39.52 -8.04 14.02
C PRO A 25 38.36 -7.80 13.06
N LYS A 26 38.26 -8.66 12.04
CA LYS A 26 37.07 -8.71 11.19
C LYS A 26 35.92 -8.80 12.17
N LYS A 27 35.09 -7.75 12.22
CA LYS A 27 33.73 -7.88 12.71
C LYS A 27 33.21 -9.12 12.02
N GLU A 28 33.08 -10.19 12.79
CA GLU A 28 32.27 -11.33 12.47
C GLU A 28 30.93 -10.69 12.08
N SER A 29 30.72 -10.55 10.77
CA SER A 29 29.41 -10.27 10.24
C SER A 29 28.63 -11.48 10.68
N GLN A 30 27.91 -11.32 11.78
CA GLN A 30 26.75 -12.15 12.05
C GLN A 30 25.93 -12.04 10.78
N GLU A 31 26.05 -13.05 9.92
CA GLU A 31 25.01 -13.40 8.99
C GLU A 31 23.77 -13.53 9.87
N MET A 32 22.95 -12.47 9.89
CA MET A 32 21.57 -12.61 10.26
C MET A 32 21.02 -13.57 9.23
N GLU A 33 21.01 -14.85 9.59
CA GLU A 33 20.28 -15.90 8.92
C GLU A 33 18.87 -15.35 8.73
N ALA A 34 18.56 -14.95 7.49
CA ALA A 34 17.26 -14.40 7.17
C ALA A 34 16.28 -15.52 7.46
N GLN A 35 15.51 -15.40 8.56
CA GLN A 35 14.47 -16.37 8.87
C GLN A 35 13.57 -16.49 7.64
N GLU A 36 13.63 -17.64 6.97
CA GLU A 36 12.78 -17.94 5.83
C GLU A 36 11.34 -18.06 6.35
N ILE A 37 10.56 -16.98 6.20
CA ILE A 37 9.15 -17.00 6.55
C ILE A 37 8.45 -17.86 5.48
N THR A 38 8.08 -19.07 5.86
CA THR A 38 7.21 -19.92 5.03
C THR A 38 5.75 -19.52 5.27
N TYR A 39 5.02 -19.25 4.19
CA TYR A 39 3.60 -18.91 4.23
C TYR A 39 2.75 -20.07 3.74
N GLU A 40 1.73 -20.44 4.52
CA GLU A 40 0.70 -21.38 4.08
C GLU A 40 -0.28 -20.71 3.11
N ALA A 41 -0.80 -21.50 2.16
CA ALA A 41 -1.80 -21.01 1.21
C ALA A 41 -3.09 -20.58 1.93
N PRO A 42 -3.59 -19.35 1.71
CA PRO A 42 -4.87 -18.92 2.26
C PRO A 42 -6.02 -19.77 1.73
N LYS A 43 -6.97 -20.10 2.60
CA LYS A 43 -8.18 -20.88 2.26
C LYS A 43 -9.13 -20.16 1.29
N GLN A 44 -8.93 -18.85 1.10
CA GLN A 44 -9.73 -17.98 0.26
C GLN A 44 -9.28 -17.98 -1.22
N ILE A 45 -8.21 -18.69 -1.58
CA ILE A 45 -7.80 -18.85 -2.98
C ILE A 45 -8.90 -19.65 -3.71
N ILE A 46 -9.44 -19.08 -4.79
CA ILE A 46 -10.45 -19.69 -5.65
C ILE A 46 -9.80 -20.41 -6.85
N SER A 47 -10.56 -21.28 -7.53
CA SER A 47 -10.10 -21.93 -8.76
C SER A 47 -10.12 -20.96 -9.96
N LEU A 48 -9.43 -21.34 -11.05
CA LEU A 48 -9.43 -20.56 -12.28
C LEU A 48 -10.83 -20.52 -12.94
N GLU A 49 -11.60 -21.61 -12.85
CA GLU A 49 -12.96 -21.69 -13.37
C GLU A 49 -13.91 -20.76 -12.60
N GLU A 50 -13.75 -20.65 -11.28
CA GLU A 50 -14.51 -19.70 -10.47
C GLU A 50 -14.13 -18.26 -10.82
N ALA A 51 -12.83 -17.96 -10.96
CA ALA A 51 -12.35 -16.64 -11.37
C ALA A 51 -12.88 -16.21 -12.75
N ASP A 52 -12.85 -17.11 -13.74
CA ASP A 52 -13.40 -16.87 -15.08
C ASP A 52 -14.92 -16.60 -15.02
N SER A 53 -15.67 -17.40 -14.26
CA SER A 53 -17.11 -17.18 -14.07
C SER A 53 -17.42 -15.81 -13.47
N LEU A 54 -16.66 -15.37 -12.47
CA LEU A 54 -16.81 -14.04 -11.87
C LEU A 54 -16.53 -12.93 -12.87
N TYR A 55 -15.46 -13.07 -13.66
CA TYR A 55 -15.12 -12.10 -14.70
C TYR A 55 -16.17 -12.02 -15.81
N VAL A 56 -16.61 -13.15 -16.37
CA VAL A 56 -17.66 -13.22 -17.40
C VAL A 56 -18.96 -12.59 -16.89
N ASN A 57 -19.33 -12.87 -15.64
CA ASN A 57 -20.49 -12.26 -15.00
C ASN A 57 -20.35 -10.74 -14.88
N TYR A 58 -19.18 -10.23 -14.45
CA TYR A 58 -18.93 -8.79 -14.36
C TYR A 58 -18.98 -8.12 -15.73
N LYS A 59 -18.32 -8.70 -16.73
CA LYS A 59 -18.31 -8.21 -18.12
C LYS A 59 -19.73 -8.04 -18.67
N ASN A 60 -20.56 -9.07 -18.50
CA ASN A 60 -21.92 -9.10 -19.04
C ASN A 60 -22.91 -8.22 -18.25
N ARG A 61 -22.79 -8.18 -16.92
CA ARG A 61 -23.78 -7.52 -16.04
C ARG A 61 -23.40 -6.10 -15.63
N ARG A 62 -22.11 -5.73 -15.67
CA ARG A 62 -21.60 -4.45 -15.17
C ARG A 62 -20.85 -3.67 -16.23
N ALA A 63 -19.80 -4.25 -16.83
CA ALA A 63 -18.94 -3.53 -17.77
C ALA A 63 -19.73 -2.98 -18.96
N ARG A 64 -20.60 -3.80 -19.56
CA ARG A 64 -21.48 -3.38 -20.68
C ARG A 64 -22.42 -2.22 -20.32
N ILE A 65 -22.95 -2.20 -19.10
CA ILE A 65 -23.85 -1.12 -18.66
C ILE A 65 -23.06 0.17 -18.45
N ILE A 66 -21.89 0.08 -17.83
CA ILE A 66 -20.99 1.23 -17.62
C ILE A 66 -20.58 1.84 -18.96
N GLU A 67 -20.15 1.00 -19.91
CA GLU A 67 -19.82 1.43 -21.27
C GLU A 67 -20.96 2.24 -21.90
N LYS A 68 -22.19 1.71 -21.85
CA LYS A 68 -23.36 2.40 -22.40
C LYS A 68 -23.63 3.74 -21.70
N MET A 69 -23.69 3.73 -20.37
CA MET A 69 -24.02 4.94 -19.59
C MET A 69 -23.00 6.06 -19.78
N GLU A 70 -21.71 5.72 -19.82
CA GLU A 70 -20.66 6.71 -19.97
C GLU A 70 -20.51 7.19 -21.42
N ALA A 71 -20.82 6.34 -22.41
CA ALA A 71 -20.84 6.69 -23.83
C ALA A 71 -21.90 7.75 -24.18
N GLU A 72 -23.08 7.69 -23.54
CA GLU A 72 -24.15 8.70 -23.73
C GLU A 72 -23.69 10.12 -23.35
N SER A 73 -22.67 10.22 -22.51
CA SER A 73 -22.10 11.50 -22.05
C SER A 73 -20.76 11.84 -22.72
N GLN A 74 -20.36 11.13 -23.79
CA GLN A 74 -19.15 11.45 -24.57
C GLN A 74 -19.49 12.34 -25.77
N THR A 75 -18.71 13.42 -25.93
CA THR A 75 -18.88 14.40 -27.01
C THR A 75 -17.87 14.23 -28.15
N ASP A 76 -16.82 13.42 -27.95
CA ASP A 76 -15.72 13.22 -28.90
C ASP A 76 -15.92 11.98 -29.81
N GLY A 77 -17.06 11.30 -29.69
CA GLY A 77 -17.44 10.15 -30.51
C GLY A 77 -16.64 8.87 -30.25
N LYS A 78 -15.80 8.83 -29.21
CA LYS A 78 -15.05 7.62 -28.86
C LYS A 78 -15.88 6.68 -27.97
N PRO A 79 -15.67 5.36 -28.06
CA PRO A 79 -16.31 4.43 -27.13
C PRO A 79 -15.66 4.54 -25.75
N PHE A 80 -16.49 4.61 -24.70
CA PHE A 80 -15.99 4.55 -23.33
C PHE A 80 -15.61 3.12 -22.96
N VAL A 81 -14.32 2.90 -22.67
CA VAL A 81 -13.85 1.58 -22.22
C VAL A 81 -13.87 1.50 -20.70
N PRO A 82 -14.67 0.63 -20.05
CA PRO A 82 -14.72 0.54 -18.60
C PRO A 82 -13.43 -0.05 -18.01
N THR A 83 -13.05 0.45 -16.82
CA THR A 83 -12.03 -0.20 -15.98
C THR A 83 -12.59 -1.52 -15.43
N GLN A 84 -11.87 -2.62 -15.61
CA GLN A 84 -12.27 -3.95 -15.15
C GLN A 84 -11.25 -4.61 -14.21
N PHE A 85 -10.04 -4.06 -14.12
CA PHE A 85 -9.06 -4.46 -13.11
C PHE A 85 -8.39 -3.23 -12.50
N VAL A 86 -7.83 -3.39 -11.31
CA VAL A 86 -6.88 -2.46 -10.69
C VAL A 86 -5.73 -3.30 -10.13
N SER A 87 -4.51 -3.03 -10.59
CA SER A 87 -3.30 -3.67 -10.10
C SER A 87 -2.55 -2.75 -9.15
N PHE A 88 -1.91 -3.33 -8.15
CA PHE A 88 -0.95 -2.67 -7.29
C PHE A 88 0.36 -3.43 -7.35
N ASP A 89 1.48 -2.71 -7.27
CA ASP A 89 2.78 -3.34 -7.11
C ASP A 89 2.82 -4.02 -5.74
N ILE A 90 3.29 -5.27 -5.71
CA ILE A 90 3.35 -6.06 -4.47
C ILE A 90 4.21 -5.36 -3.43
N GLU A 91 5.31 -4.74 -3.84
CA GLU A 91 6.19 -3.96 -2.95
C GLU A 91 5.45 -2.78 -2.31
N VAL A 92 4.72 -2.00 -3.12
CA VAL A 92 3.90 -0.88 -2.62
C VAL A 92 2.85 -1.37 -1.62
N LEU A 93 2.21 -2.52 -1.87
CA LEU A 93 1.25 -3.09 -0.91
C LEU A 93 1.92 -3.54 0.39
N LYS A 94 3.10 -4.17 0.32
CA LYS A 94 3.85 -4.58 1.52
C LYS A 94 4.26 -3.36 2.35
N GLU A 95 4.82 -2.35 1.71
CA GLU A 95 5.20 -1.09 2.37
C GLU A 95 3.99 -0.38 2.96
N TYR A 96 2.88 -0.34 2.23
CA TYR A 96 1.63 0.25 2.71
C TYR A 96 1.07 -0.48 3.93
N ILE A 97 1.03 -1.82 3.90
CA ILE A 97 0.57 -2.62 5.05
C ILE A 97 1.48 -2.36 6.26
N GLY A 98 2.80 -2.39 6.08
CA GLY A 98 3.75 -2.10 7.16
C GLY A 98 3.61 -0.68 7.71
N TYR A 99 3.38 0.31 6.84
CA TYR A 99 3.12 1.69 7.23
C TYR A 99 1.81 1.81 8.04
N VAL A 100 0.73 1.18 7.57
CA VAL A 100 -0.57 1.16 8.27
C VAL A 100 -0.43 0.52 9.66
N GLU A 101 0.22 -0.63 9.75
CA GLU A 101 0.44 -1.34 11.03
C GLU A 101 1.26 -0.48 12.00
N GLN A 102 2.31 0.18 11.49
CA GLN A 102 3.14 1.10 12.27
C GLN A 102 2.32 2.29 12.81
N GLU A 103 1.57 2.98 11.95
CA GLU A 103 0.80 4.16 12.33
C GLU A 103 -0.37 3.80 13.25
N ALA A 104 -1.08 2.70 12.99
CA ALA A 104 -2.13 2.19 13.87
C ALA A 104 -1.59 1.90 15.28
N LYS A 105 -0.41 1.25 15.37
CA LYS A 105 0.26 0.95 16.64
C LYS A 105 0.65 2.21 17.40
N LYS A 106 1.26 3.19 16.73
CA LYS A 106 1.55 4.53 17.32
C LYS A 106 0.27 5.21 17.81
N GLY A 107 -0.82 5.04 17.05
CA GLY A 107 -2.16 5.53 17.35
C GLY A 107 -2.88 4.84 18.50
N GLY A 108 -2.31 3.79 19.09
CA GLY A 108 -2.89 3.04 20.20
C GLY A 108 -3.90 1.97 19.80
N THR A 109 -3.83 1.47 18.57
CA THR A 109 -4.67 0.34 18.09
C THR A 109 -3.84 -0.63 17.23
N THR A 110 -4.47 -1.65 16.65
CA THR A 110 -3.89 -2.58 15.68
C THR A 110 -4.82 -2.68 14.50
N ALA A 111 -4.34 -2.30 13.32
CA ALA A 111 -5.07 -2.53 12.08
C ALA A 111 -5.06 -4.02 11.75
N ASP A 112 -6.24 -4.61 11.61
CA ASP A 112 -6.40 -6.06 11.45
C ASP A 112 -7.11 -6.45 10.14
N SER A 113 -7.60 -5.47 9.39
CA SER A 113 -8.18 -5.70 8.07
C SER A 113 -8.04 -4.50 7.14
N LEU A 114 -8.13 -4.76 5.85
CA LEU A 114 -8.23 -3.74 4.80
C LEU A 114 -9.61 -3.82 4.16
N ARG A 115 -10.34 -2.70 4.17
CA ARG A 115 -11.59 -2.57 3.44
C ARG A 115 -11.32 -1.95 2.08
N ILE A 116 -11.71 -2.65 1.03
CA ILE A 116 -11.57 -2.20 -0.35
C ILE A 116 -12.90 -1.60 -0.81
N TYR A 117 -12.89 -0.34 -1.19
CA TYR A 117 -14.06 0.35 -1.73
C TYR A 117 -13.95 0.50 -3.24
N PHE A 118 -15.07 0.31 -3.94
CA PHE A 118 -15.21 0.74 -5.33
C PHE A 118 -15.45 2.24 -5.39
N GLY A 119 -14.72 2.92 -6.28
CA GLY A 119 -14.85 4.35 -6.50
C GLY A 119 -14.96 4.68 -7.98
N ASN A 120 -15.37 5.91 -8.28
CA ASN A 120 -15.41 6.48 -9.63
C ASN A 120 -14.82 7.89 -9.57
N TYR A 121 -13.93 8.20 -10.50
CA TYR A 121 -13.28 9.52 -10.56
C TYR A 121 -14.20 10.64 -11.05
N GLY A 122 -15.38 10.31 -11.59
CA GLY A 122 -16.32 11.25 -12.17
C GLY A 122 -15.65 12.15 -13.21
N ASN A 123 -16.14 13.38 -13.32
CA ASN A 123 -15.58 14.37 -14.25
C ASN A 123 -14.39 15.15 -13.67
N THR A 124 -13.92 14.81 -12.47
CA THR A 124 -12.97 15.64 -11.72
C THR A 124 -11.53 15.23 -11.95
N SER A 125 -11.29 13.99 -12.37
CA SER A 125 -9.98 13.52 -12.79
C SER A 125 -9.73 13.86 -14.26
N THR A 126 -8.69 14.64 -14.54
CA THR A 126 -8.22 14.90 -15.90
C THR A 126 -7.53 13.67 -16.50
N LYS A 127 -6.84 12.88 -15.68
CA LYS A 127 -6.08 11.71 -16.11
C LYS A 127 -6.95 10.47 -16.30
N TYR A 128 -7.98 10.29 -15.47
CA TYR A 128 -8.85 9.12 -15.46
C TYR A 128 -10.33 9.51 -15.44
N PRO A 129 -10.81 10.35 -16.37
CA PRO A 129 -12.17 10.84 -16.35
C PRO A 129 -13.17 9.67 -16.42
N LYS A 130 -14.11 9.67 -15.48
CA LYS A 130 -15.23 8.71 -15.35
C LYS A 130 -14.81 7.25 -15.14
N LYS A 131 -13.51 6.99 -14.98
CA LYS A 131 -13.01 5.62 -14.76
C LYS A 131 -13.31 5.17 -13.33
N ASN A 132 -13.63 3.88 -13.21
CA ASN A 132 -13.70 3.22 -11.92
C ASN A 132 -12.30 2.99 -11.35
N THR A 133 -12.22 2.93 -10.03
CA THR A 133 -11.01 2.65 -9.26
C THR A 133 -11.39 1.87 -8.00
N VAL A 134 -10.39 1.46 -7.23
CA VAL A 134 -10.57 1.06 -5.84
C VAL A 134 -9.71 1.93 -4.92
N PHE A 135 -10.09 2.03 -3.66
CA PHE A 135 -9.25 2.56 -2.59
C PHE A 135 -9.32 1.67 -1.36
N LEU A 136 -8.21 1.60 -0.64
CA LEU A 136 -7.99 0.71 0.50
C LEU A 136 -8.05 1.54 1.77
N LEU A 137 -8.88 1.11 2.72
CA LEU A 137 -9.06 1.75 4.01
C LEU A 137 -8.75 0.74 5.11
N PRO A 138 -7.70 0.96 5.93
CA PRO A 138 -7.44 0.07 7.05
C PRO A 138 -8.51 0.20 8.11
N THR A 139 -8.81 -0.92 8.77
CA THR A 139 -9.80 -0.98 9.82
C THR A 139 -9.19 -1.54 11.09
N ALA A 140 -9.70 -1.06 12.22
CA ALA A 140 -9.28 -1.50 13.55
C ALA A 140 -10.40 -1.28 14.57
N ALA A 141 -10.25 -1.90 15.73
CA ALA A 141 -11.02 -1.57 16.92
C ALA A 141 -10.49 -0.27 17.57
N VAL A 142 -11.37 0.70 17.83
CA VAL A 142 -11.05 1.96 18.51
C VAL A 142 -12.18 2.28 19.49
N ASN A 143 -11.86 2.45 20.78
CA ASN A 143 -12.83 2.80 21.82
C ASN A 143 -14.10 1.92 21.83
N ASN A 144 -13.94 0.59 21.72
CA ASN A 144 -15.01 -0.41 21.68
C ASN A 144 -15.93 -0.37 20.43
N ASP A 145 -15.55 0.34 19.38
CA ASP A 145 -16.23 0.31 18.07
C ASP A 145 -15.21 -0.13 16.99
N TYR A 146 -15.70 -0.57 15.83
CA TYR A 146 -14.89 -1.10 14.74
C TYR A 146 -15.21 -0.39 13.42
N GLY A 147 -14.16 0.02 12.71
CA GLY A 147 -14.34 0.69 11.44
C GLY A 147 -13.04 1.12 10.79
N GLY A 148 -13.17 1.86 9.68
CA GLY A 148 -12.04 2.45 9.00
C GLY A 148 -11.38 3.50 9.88
N ILE A 149 -10.05 3.51 9.91
CA ILE A 149 -9.27 4.39 10.77
C ILE A 149 -8.47 5.44 10.00
N PHE A 150 -8.19 6.54 10.70
CA PHE A 150 -7.18 7.54 10.34
C PHE A 150 -6.43 7.95 11.61
N ILE A 151 -5.33 8.67 11.46
CA ILE A 151 -4.57 9.22 12.59
C ILE A 151 -4.94 10.68 12.76
N ASP A 152 -5.45 11.09 13.92
CA ASP A 152 -5.78 12.48 14.19
C ASP A 152 -4.54 13.36 14.40
N SER A 153 -4.74 14.66 14.58
CA SER A 153 -3.65 15.62 14.81
C SER A 153 -2.86 15.39 16.12
N GLU A 154 -3.41 14.60 17.05
CA GLU A 154 -2.75 14.22 18.30
C GLU A 154 -1.96 12.90 18.16
N GLY A 155 -1.96 12.32 16.96
CA GLY A 155 -1.30 11.04 16.69
C GLY A 155 -2.09 9.84 17.22
N LYS A 156 -3.40 9.97 17.47
CA LYS A 156 -4.27 8.88 17.93
C LYS A 156 -5.10 8.32 16.79
N ALA A 157 -5.31 7.01 16.81
CA ALA A 157 -6.21 6.37 15.87
C ALA A 157 -7.67 6.74 16.21
N LYS A 158 -8.43 7.17 15.20
CA LYS A 158 -9.86 7.51 15.29
C LYS A 158 -10.61 6.87 14.13
N LEU A 159 -11.93 6.71 14.29
CA LEU A 159 -12.76 6.21 13.22
C LEU A 159 -13.03 7.30 12.19
N VAL A 160 -12.89 6.98 10.90
CA VAL A 160 -13.19 7.86 9.77
C VAL A 160 -14.63 8.40 9.84
N ARG A 161 -15.59 7.60 10.33
CA ARG A 161 -16.99 8.03 10.51
C ARG A 161 -17.11 9.21 11.47
N ASP A 162 -16.23 9.32 12.46
CA ASP A 162 -16.29 10.40 13.45
C ASP A 162 -15.70 11.69 12.89
N TRP A 163 -14.71 11.59 11.99
CA TRP A 163 -14.27 12.73 11.19
C TRP A 163 -15.41 13.28 10.33
N PHE A 164 -16.15 12.42 9.61
CA PHE A 164 -17.30 12.89 8.83
C PHE A 164 -18.37 13.57 9.69
N LYS A 165 -18.71 12.99 10.86
CA LYS A 165 -19.67 13.61 11.80
C LYS A 165 -19.21 14.99 12.26
N SER A 166 -17.91 15.16 12.55
CA SER A 166 -17.37 16.45 13.00
C SER A 166 -17.37 17.50 11.89
N GLN A 167 -17.15 17.10 10.63
CA GLN A 167 -17.26 18.02 9.48
C GLN A 167 -18.69 18.45 9.19
N SER A 168 -19.68 17.58 9.40
CA SER A 168 -21.08 17.89 9.12
C SER A 168 -21.77 18.78 10.18
N GLY A 169 -21.08 19.14 11.27
CA GLY A 169 -21.67 19.91 12.37
C GLY A 169 -22.78 19.17 13.14
N VAL A 170 -22.96 17.87 12.90
CA VAL A 170 -24.04 17.08 13.49
C VAL A 170 -23.57 16.52 14.84
N ASN A 171 -23.76 17.32 15.89
CA ASN A 171 -23.83 16.80 17.26
C ASN A 171 -25.07 15.90 17.35
N SER A 172 -24.89 14.61 17.08
CA SER A 172 -25.98 13.63 17.00
C SER A 172 -26.56 13.36 18.39
N LYS A 173 -27.62 14.09 18.76
CA LYS A 173 -28.58 13.69 19.79
C LYS A 173 -29.84 13.03 19.23
N ASP A 174 -29.96 12.82 17.92
CA ASP A 174 -31.16 12.17 17.38
C ASP A 174 -30.86 11.22 16.20
N GLY A 175 -31.31 9.98 16.34
CA GLY A 175 -30.95 8.82 15.52
C GLY A 175 -31.79 8.70 14.26
N ARG A 176 -31.67 9.63 13.32
CA ARG A 176 -32.25 9.47 11.98
C ARG A 176 -31.23 9.76 10.89
N GLN A 177 -30.67 8.68 10.35
CA GLN A 177 -29.76 8.68 9.22
C GLN A 177 -30.46 9.20 7.97
N LYS A 178 -29.90 10.27 7.40
CA LYS A 178 -29.89 10.48 5.95
C LYS A 178 -28.46 10.77 5.54
N ALA A 179 -27.87 9.83 4.81
CA ALA A 179 -26.55 9.99 4.22
C ALA A 179 -26.70 10.76 2.90
N GLU A 180 -26.40 12.05 2.92
CA GLU A 180 -26.23 12.83 1.69
C GLU A 180 -24.73 13.01 1.44
N ALA A 181 -24.28 12.51 0.28
CA ALA A 181 -22.89 12.54 -0.14
C ALA A 181 -22.58 13.88 -0.82
N SER A 182 -21.95 14.81 -0.10
CA SER A 182 -21.45 16.06 -0.67
C SER A 182 -20.06 15.86 -1.29
N LEU A 183 -19.91 16.46 -2.48
CA LEU A 183 -18.83 16.29 -3.46
C LEU A 183 -17.56 17.13 -3.13
N LEU A 184 -16.41 16.44 -3.14
CA LEU A 184 -15.03 16.85 -3.55
C LEU A 184 -14.15 17.75 -2.65
N PRO A 185 -12.86 17.37 -2.51
CA PRO A 185 -11.77 18.30 -2.85
C PRO A 185 -10.64 17.69 -3.70
N THR A 186 -9.95 18.56 -4.43
CA THR A 186 -8.75 18.32 -5.26
C THR A 186 -7.52 18.02 -4.37
N ILE A 187 -6.76 16.94 -4.64
CA ILE A 187 -5.65 16.46 -3.77
C ILE A 187 -4.27 16.56 -4.46
N PRO A 188 -3.33 17.39 -3.98
CA PRO A 188 -1.88 17.17 -4.14
C PRO A 188 -1.32 16.26 -3.01
N ALA A 189 -0.07 15.80 -3.17
CA ALA A 189 0.57 14.74 -2.39
C ALA A 189 0.37 14.85 -0.86
N THR A 190 0.04 13.70 -0.24
CA THR A 190 -0.37 13.48 1.15
C THR A 190 -1.42 14.49 1.67
N PRO A 191 -2.72 14.14 1.70
CA PRO A 191 -3.71 15.01 2.29
C PRO A 191 -3.52 15.00 3.81
N ILE A 192 -2.77 15.99 4.31
CA ILE A 192 -2.95 16.45 5.67
C ILE A 192 -4.39 16.98 5.70
N MET A 193 -5.29 16.15 6.21
CA MET A 193 -6.66 16.58 6.44
C MET A 193 -6.60 17.65 7.52
N GLN A 194 -7.46 18.67 7.44
CA GLN A 194 -7.66 19.58 8.56
C GLN A 194 -8.16 18.73 9.75
N GLY A 195 -7.23 18.33 10.63
CA GLY A 195 -7.48 17.44 11.77
C GLY A 195 -6.82 16.05 11.75
N GLY A 196 -5.97 15.68 10.77
CA GLY A 196 -5.25 14.40 10.82
C GLY A 196 -4.60 13.91 9.51
N THR A 197 -3.98 12.74 9.56
CA THR A 197 -3.37 12.04 8.43
C THR A 197 -4.27 10.87 7.98
N SER A 198 -4.68 10.89 6.70
CA SER A 198 -5.39 9.76 6.11
C SER A 198 -4.46 8.56 5.90
N LEU A 199 -4.92 7.37 6.28
CA LEU A 199 -4.27 6.10 5.95
C LEU A 199 -4.88 5.44 4.71
N THR A 200 -5.73 6.13 3.97
CA THR A 200 -6.42 5.57 2.80
C THR A 200 -5.49 5.57 1.59
N LEU A 201 -5.21 4.39 1.04
CA LEU A 201 -4.44 4.27 -0.21
C LEU A 201 -5.38 4.27 -1.41
N ASN A 202 -5.05 5.10 -2.40
CA ASN A 202 -5.61 5.04 -3.75
C ASN A 202 -4.43 5.06 -4.75
N ARG A 203 -4.70 4.73 -6.02
CA ARG A 203 -3.80 4.77 -7.20
C ARG A 203 -3.06 3.47 -7.53
N GLY A 204 -3.81 2.36 -7.60
CA GLY A 204 -3.40 1.24 -8.45
C GLY A 204 -3.53 1.59 -9.94
N ASN A 205 -2.86 0.83 -10.81
CA ASN A 205 -3.00 0.96 -12.26
C ASN A 205 -4.24 0.19 -12.72
N GLY A 206 -5.20 0.87 -13.34
CA GLY A 206 -6.46 0.25 -13.76
C GLY A 206 -6.73 0.41 -15.24
N GLY A 207 -7.33 -0.62 -15.86
CA GLY A 207 -7.63 -0.62 -17.28
C GLY A 207 -8.68 -1.65 -17.70
N PRO A 208 -8.94 -1.75 -19.02
CA PRO A 208 -9.63 -2.91 -19.58
C PRO A 208 -8.80 -4.17 -19.37
N PRO A 209 -9.41 -5.36 -19.31
CA PRO A 209 -8.68 -6.60 -19.05
C PRO A 209 -7.64 -6.85 -20.16
N PRO A 210 -6.43 -7.34 -19.81
CA PRO A 210 -5.49 -7.85 -20.80
C PRO A 210 -6.14 -8.99 -21.60
N LYS A 211 -5.82 -9.09 -22.90
CA LYS A 211 -6.48 -10.05 -23.81
C LYS A 211 -6.26 -11.53 -23.45
N THR A 212 -5.32 -11.82 -22.54
CA THR A 212 -4.84 -13.16 -22.23
C THR A 212 -5.23 -13.67 -20.86
N ASP A 213 -5.78 -12.81 -20.00
CA ASP A 213 -5.96 -13.15 -18.59
C ASP A 213 -7.33 -13.78 -18.35
N PHE A 214 -8.39 -13.20 -18.93
CA PHE A 214 -9.79 -13.69 -18.93
C PHE A 214 -10.61 -13.14 -20.12
#